data_AF-Q6PTF0-F1
#
_entry.id   AF-Q6PTF0-F1
#
_cell.length_a   1.000
_cell.length_b   1.000
_cell.length_c   1.000
_cell.angle_alpha   90.00
_cell.angle_beta   90.00
_cell.angle_gamma   90.00
#
_symmetry.space_group_name_H-M   'P 1'
#
loop_
_entity.id
_entity.type
_entity.pdbx_description
1 polymer ?
#
loop_
_entity_poly.entity_id
_entity_poly.type
_entity_poly.pdbx_seq_one_letter_code
_entity_poly.pdbx_strand_id
1 'polypeptide(L)'
;DESTGTMGKRLSNISVENVEENRRLYRQLLFSTDNAVAENISGVILYHETFYQKDDNGVLFTEVLKKKGIIPGIKVDKGVVPLGGTDNECTTQGLDGLGERCAQYKKDGAQFAKWRCVLKIQQYTPSYLAVIENANVLARYATICQQNGLVPIVEPEILPDGEHDLARCQHETERVLAAVYKALSDHHVFLEGTLL
;
A
#
# COMPACT_ATOMS: atom_id res chain seq x y z
N ASP A 1 4.44 5.06 -3.85
CA ASP A 1 5.02 4.01 -2.96
C ASP A 1 5.48 2.75 -3.71
N GLU A 2 5.79 2.88 -4.99
CA GLU A 2 6.27 1.80 -5.84
C GLU A 2 7.58 1.25 -5.26
N SER A 3 7.62 -0.07 -5.07
CA SER A 3 8.85 -0.78 -4.75
C SER A 3 9.88 -0.60 -5.85
N THR A 4 11.14 -0.93 -5.57
CA THR A 4 12.25 -0.82 -6.52
C THR A 4 11.95 -1.53 -7.86
N GLY A 5 11.29 -2.69 -7.81
CA GLY A 5 10.89 -3.43 -9.02
C GLY A 5 9.78 -2.74 -9.80
N THR A 6 8.74 -2.26 -9.13
CA THR A 6 7.62 -1.55 -9.79
C THR A 6 8.08 -0.21 -10.37
N MET A 7 8.87 0.56 -9.63
CA MET A 7 9.45 1.82 -10.12
C MET A 7 10.37 1.58 -11.31
N GLY A 8 11.15 0.49 -11.29
CA GLY A 8 11.99 0.09 -12.42
C GLY A 8 11.20 -0.07 -13.72
N LYS A 9 10.05 -0.76 -13.68
CA LYS A 9 9.18 -0.88 -14.86
C LYS A 9 8.70 0.48 -15.38
N ARG A 10 8.39 1.42 -14.49
CA ARG A 10 7.97 2.78 -14.89
C ARG A 10 9.11 3.56 -15.54
N LEU A 11 10.33 3.50 -14.98
CA LEU A 11 11.51 4.17 -15.54
C LEU A 11 11.93 3.57 -16.89
N SER A 12 11.85 2.25 -17.05
CA SER A 12 12.16 1.59 -18.33
C SER A 12 11.26 2.05 -19.48
N ASN A 13 9.98 2.35 -19.21
CA ASN A 13 9.05 2.86 -20.23
C ASN A 13 9.45 4.22 -20.81
N ILE A 14 10.30 4.97 -20.11
CA ILE A 14 10.84 6.27 -20.55
C ILE A 14 12.36 6.21 -20.75
N SER A 15 12.93 5.00 -20.86
CA SER A 15 14.36 4.77 -21.09
C SER A 15 15.28 5.37 -20.02
N VAL A 16 14.82 5.44 -18.77
CA VAL A 16 15.63 5.89 -17.62
C VAL A 16 16.12 4.67 -16.83
N GLU A 17 17.38 4.70 -16.41
CA GLU A 17 17.99 3.63 -15.62
C GLU A 17 17.42 3.56 -14.20
N ASN A 18 17.18 2.35 -13.68
CA ASN A 18 16.64 2.14 -12.34
C ASN A 18 17.72 2.15 -11.23
N VAL A 19 18.37 3.31 -11.05
CA VAL A 19 19.29 3.56 -9.93
C VAL A 19 18.60 4.37 -8.83
N GLU A 20 19.15 4.31 -7.61
CA GLU A 20 18.59 5.01 -6.44
C GLU A 20 18.44 6.51 -6.70
N GLU A 21 19.43 7.14 -7.32
CA GLU A 21 19.41 8.57 -7.60
C GLU A 21 18.28 8.96 -8.57
N ASN A 22 18.04 8.19 -9.63
CA ASN A 22 16.94 8.45 -10.55
C ASN A 22 15.57 8.28 -9.87
N ARG A 23 15.45 7.32 -8.95
CA ARG A 23 14.25 7.18 -8.12
C ARG A 23 14.08 8.38 -7.18
N ARG A 24 15.16 8.83 -6.54
CA ARG A 24 15.16 10.02 -5.67
C ARG A 24 14.74 11.27 -6.44
N LEU A 25 15.38 11.55 -7.58
CA LEU A 25 15.08 12.68 -8.46
C LEU A 25 13.62 12.65 -8.95
N TYR A 26 13.12 11.48 -9.37
CA TYR A 26 11.72 11.35 -9.78
C TYR A 26 10.76 11.70 -8.64
N ARG A 27 11.03 11.24 -7.41
CA ARG A 27 10.18 11.59 -6.25
C ARG A 27 10.33 13.04 -5.83
N GLN A 28 11.54 13.59 -5.89
CA GLN A 28 11.76 15.01 -5.64
C GLN A 28 10.96 15.87 -6.63
N LEU A 29 10.94 15.52 -7.91
CA LEU A 29 10.14 16.22 -8.93
C LEU A 29 8.66 16.31 -8.53
N LEU A 30 8.09 15.22 -7.98
CA LEU A 30 6.71 15.25 -7.50
C LEU A 30 6.56 16.15 -6.27
N PHE A 31 7.48 16.06 -5.31
CA PHE A 31 7.38 16.75 -4.02
C PHE A 31 7.82 18.22 -4.07
N SER A 32 8.53 18.63 -5.11
CA SER A 32 8.95 20.03 -5.35
C SER A 32 7.87 20.85 -6.06
N THR A 33 6.77 20.24 -6.50
CA THR A 33 5.59 20.92 -7.04
C THR A 33 5.13 22.05 -6.11
N ASP A 34 4.58 23.13 -6.69
CA ASP A 34 4.09 24.29 -5.94
C ASP A 34 3.14 23.92 -4.78
N ASN A 35 3.10 24.76 -3.74
CA ASN A 35 2.29 24.53 -2.55
C ASN A 35 0.78 24.38 -2.82
N ALA A 36 0.27 24.89 -3.95
CA ALA A 36 -1.11 24.66 -4.37
C ALA A 36 -1.49 23.18 -4.47
N VAL A 37 -0.52 22.26 -4.63
CA VAL A 37 -0.78 20.81 -4.62
C VAL A 37 -1.42 20.32 -3.31
N ALA A 38 -1.15 21.00 -2.19
CA ALA A 38 -1.70 20.65 -0.88
C ALA A 38 -3.21 20.88 -0.77
N GLU A 39 -3.82 21.66 -1.68
CA GLU A 39 -5.28 21.81 -1.76
C GLU A 39 -5.96 20.52 -2.22
N ASN A 40 -5.23 19.62 -2.89
CA ASN A 40 -5.77 18.41 -3.51
C ASN A 40 -5.13 17.12 -2.99
N ILE A 41 -3.94 17.20 -2.37
CA ILE A 41 -3.21 16.05 -1.85
C ILE A 41 -3.13 16.13 -0.32
N SER A 42 -3.98 15.36 0.36
CA SER A 42 -3.98 15.27 1.82
C SER A 42 -2.83 14.42 2.38
N GLY A 43 -2.38 13.42 1.62
CA GLY A 43 -1.32 12.52 2.04
C GLY A 43 -0.61 11.83 0.88
N VAL A 44 0.62 11.38 1.13
CA VAL A 44 1.45 10.69 0.14
C VAL A 44 1.99 9.40 0.74
N ILE A 45 1.76 8.29 0.05
CA ILE A 45 2.28 6.98 0.43
C ILE A 45 3.69 6.83 -0.15
N LEU A 46 4.65 6.56 0.73
CA LEU A 46 6.06 6.40 0.40
C LEU A 46 6.48 4.93 0.48
N TYR A 47 7.51 4.57 -0.30
CA TYR A 47 8.26 3.33 -0.09
C TYR A 47 9.40 3.58 0.91
N HIS A 48 9.90 2.54 1.58
CA HIS A 48 10.93 2.64 2.61
C HIS A 48 12.14 3.48 2.16
N GLU A 49 12.67 3.22 0.96
CA GLU A 49 13.79 3.99 0.39
C GLU A 49 13.48 5.49 0.36
N THR A 50 12.34 5.87 -0.23
CA THR A 50 11.93 7.28 -0.34
C THR A 50 11.62 7.92 1.01
N PHE A 51 11.15 7.15 1.98
CA PHE A 51 10.84 7.64 3.32
C PHE A 51 12.07 8.25 4.03
N TYR A 52 13.27 7.76 3.69
CA TYR A 52 14.54 8.23 4.25
C TYR A 52 15.41 9.02 3.26
N GLN A 53 14.94 9.22 2.04
CA GLN A 53 15.62 10.05 1.04
C GLN A 53 15.46 11.54 1.34
N LYS A 54 16.39 12.32 0.77
CA LYS A 54 16.47 13.77 0.90
C LYS A 54 16.36 14.44 -0.46
N ASP A 55 15.89 15.68 -0.44
CA ASP A 55 15.97 16.57 -1.59
C ASP A 55 17.40 17.09 -1.82
N ASP A 56 17.61 17.85 -2.90
CA ASP A 56 18.91 18.44 -3.25
C ASP A 56 19.45 19.42 -2.19
N ASN A 57 18.60 19.90 -1.28
CA ASN A 57 18.98 20.77 -0.15
C ASN A 57 19.30 19.98 1.12
N GLY A 58 19.24 18.64 1.08
CA GLY A 58 19.49 17.78 2.23
C GLY A 58 18.31 17.65 3.21
N VAL A 59 17.12 18.09 2.83
CA VAL A 59 15.88 17.99 3.63
C VAL A 59 15.19 16.66 3.35
N LEU A 60 14.79 15.93 4.39
CA LEU A 60 14.03 14.68 4.22
C LEU A 60 12.73 14.92 3.46
N PHE A 61 12.36 14.02 2.56
CA PHE A 61 11.09 14.14 1.81
C PHE A 61 9.86 14.18 2.72
N THR A 62 9.88 13.46 3.83
CA THR A 62 8.82 13.53 4.84
C THR A 62 8.65 14.94 5.41
N GLU A 63 9.74 15.68 5.62
CA GLU A 63 9.72 17.06 6.09
C GLU A 63 9.29 18.04 5.00
N VAL A 64 9.67 17.80 3.73
CA VAL A 64 9.17 18.56 2.58
C VAL A 64 7.64 18.47 2.49
N LEU A 65 7.09 17.25 2.61
CA LEU A 65 5.64 17.00 2.59
C LEU A 65 4.92 17.66 3.78
N LYS A 66 5.44 17.49 5.00
CA LYS A 66 4.86 18.10 6.21
C LYS A 66 4.82 19.62 6.13
N LYS A 67 5.87 20.27 5.60
CA LYS A 67 5.90 21.74 5.41
C LYS A 67 4.80 22.24 4.47
N LYS A 68 4.31 21.39 3.56
CA LYS A 68 3.18 21.68 2.68
C LYS A 68 1.82 21.34 3.31
N GLY A 69 1.78 20.79 4.52
CA GLY A 69 0.55 20.26 5.13
C GLY A 69 0.14 18.89 4.62
N ILE A 70 1.02 18.19 3.90
CA ILE A 70 0.75 16.86 3.34
C ILE A 70 1.22 15.79 4.32
N ILE A 71 0.34 14.84 4.62
CA ILE A 71 0.60 13.78 5.59
C ILE A 71 1.47 12.68 4.95
N PRO A 72 2.64 12.34 5.51
CA PRO A 72 3.44 11.22 5.02
C PRO A 72 2.88 9.88 5.52
N GLY A 73 2.70 8.95 4.60
CA GLY A 73 2.34 7.55 4.85
C GLY A 73 3.39 6.57 4.33
N ILE A 74 3.33 5.33 4.79
CA ILE A 74 4.34 4.31 4.49
C ILE A 74 3.72 2.99 4.00
N LYS A 75 4.18 2.48 2.87
CA LYS A 75 3.88 1.11 2.45
C LYS A 75 4.68 0.11 3.30
N VAL A 76 3.99 -0.82 3.96
CA VAL A 76 4.66 -1.73 4.91
C VAL A 76 4.62 -3.20 4.49
N ASP A 77 3.80 -3.57 3.50
CA ASP A 77 3.84 -4.91 2.92
C ASP A 77 5.13 -5.15 2.13
N LYS A 78 5.58 -6.41 2.11
CA LYS A 78 6.78 -6.89 1.43
C LYS A 78 6.45 -7.61 0.11
N GLY A 79 5.33 -7.25 -0.51
CA GLY A 79 4.88 -7.79 -1.79
C GLY A 79 4.09 -9.10 -1.68
N VAL A 80 3.58 -9.52 -2.84
CA VAL A 80 2.78 -10.73 -2.98
C VAL A 80 3.65 -11.98 -3.04
N VAL A 81 3.12 -13.10 -2.55
CA VAL A 81 3.71 -14.44 -2.65
C VAL A 81 2.68 -15.43 -3.19
N PRO A 82 3.10 -16.41 -4.00
CA PRO A 82 2.18 -17.40 -4.55
C PRO A 82 1.43 -18.16 -3.44
N LEU A 83 0.12 -18.35 -3.63
CA LEU A 83 -0.71 -19.14 -2.73
C LEU A 83 -0.73 -20.59 -3.22
N GLY A 84 0.02 -21.47 -2.57
CA GLY A 84 0.18 -22.86 -3.02
C GLY A 84 -1.14 -23.62 -3.15
N GLY A 85 -1.31 -24.38 -4.23
CA GLY A 85 -2.53 -25.14 -4.50
C GLY A 85 -3.67 -24.34 -5.14
N THR A 86 -3.41 -23.10 -5.56
CA THR A 86 -4.38 -22.24 -6.26
C THR A 86 -4.00 -22.01 -7.72
N ASP A 87 -4.93 -21.47 -8.52
CA ASP A 87 -4.68 -21.08 -9.90
C ASP A 87 -4.06 -19.68 -9.99
N ASN A 88 -2.74 -19.60 -9.80
CA ASN A 88 -1.94 -18.38 -9.94
C ASN A 88 -2.43 -17.20 -9.06
N GLU A 89 -2.99 -17.51 -7.90
CA GLU A 89 -3.38 -16.56 -6.88
C GLU A 89 -2.23 -16.29 -5.90
N CYS A 90 -2.39 -15.28 -5.07
CA CYS A 90 -1.38 -14.85 -4.11
C CYS A 90 -2.00 -14.39 -2.79
N THR A 91 -1.17 -14.41 -1.74
CA THR A 91 -1.35 -13.59 -0.54
C THR A 91 -0.22 -12.57 -0.47
N THR A 92 -0.23 -11.70 0.53
CA THR A 92 0.80 -10.68 0.74
C THR A 92 1.58 -10.95 2.01
N GLN A 93 2.90 -10.82 1.96
CA GLN A 93 3.77 -11.00 3.12
C GLN A 93 4.21 -9.67 3.74
N GLY A 94 4.73 -9.72 4.98
CA GLY A 94 5.34 -8.55 5.63
C GLY A 94 4.99 -8.34 7.11
N LEU A 95 4.25 -9.27 7.73
CA LEU A 95 3.85 -9.18 9.13
C LEU A 95 5.02 -9.38 10.12
N ASP A 96 6.05 -10.11 9.71
CA ASP A 96 7.22 -10.37 10.57
C ASP A 96 7.97 -9.07 10.88
N GLY A 97 8.08 -8.78 12.19
CA GLY A 97 8.68 -7.55 12.71
C GLY A 97 7.88 -6.29 12.39
N LEU A 98 6.60 -6.40 12.00
CA LEU A 98 5.80 -5.26 11.57
C LEU A 98 5.55 -4.28 12.72
N GLY A 99 5.36 -4.76 13.96
CA GLY A 99 5.14 -3.89 15.12
C GLY A 99 6.31 -2.94 15.36
N GLU A 100 7.52 -3.48 15.39
CA GLU A 100 8.76 -2.70 15.56
C GLU A 100 8.95 -1.71 14.40
N ARG A 101 8.68 -2.14 13.16
CA ARG A 101 8.73 -1.27 11.98
C ARG A 101 7.69 -0.14 12.06
N CYS A 102 6.46 -0.43 12.45
CA CYS A 102 5.40 0.57 12.61
C CYS A 102 5.76 1.60 13.69
N ALA A 103 6.26 1.16 14.85
CA ALA A 103 6.74 2.04 15.92
C ALA A 103 7.85 2.97 15.42
N GLN A 104 8.82 2.43 14.67
CA GLN A 104 9.91 3.19 14.09
C GLN A 104 9.40 4.21 13.05
N TYR A 105 8.54 3.81 12.11
CA TYR A 105 7.97 4.73 11.14
C TYR A 105 7.11 5.82 11.77
N LYS A 106 6.37 5.50 12.83
CA LYS A 106 5.60 6.50 13.59
C LYS A 106 6.54 7.54 14.22
N LYS A 107 7.64 7.08 14.85
CA LYS A 107 8.69 7.96 15.41
C LYS A 107 9.33 8.84 14.33
N ASP A 108 9.55 8.28 13.14
CA ASP A 108 10.14 9.00 12.01
C ASP A 108 9.12 9.87 11.25
N GLY A 109 7.85 9.86 11.67
CA GLY A 109 6.84 10.85 11.31
C GLY A 109 5.71 10.36 10.40
N ALA A 110 5.65 9.08 10.04
CA ALA A 110 4.51 8.51 9.33
C ALA A 110 3.23 8.62 10.18
N GLN A 111 2.09 8.92 9.56
CA GLN A 111 0.79 8.96 10.26
C GLN A 111 -0.16 7.84 9.82
N PHE A 112 0.08 7.26 8.65
CA PHE A 112 -0.71 6.17 8.11
C PHE A 112 0.19 5.18 7.38
N ALA A 113 -0.33 3.98 7.17
CA ALA A 113 0.35 2.91 6.47
C ALA A 113 -0.52 2.41 5.30
N LYS A 114 0.09 1.66 4.40
CA LYS A 114 -0.61 0.95 3.32
C LYS A 114 -0.17 -0.51 3.25
N TRP A 115 -1.13 -1.39 2.99
CA TRP A 115 -0.88 -2.79 2.67
C TRP A 115 -1.75 -3.23 1.50
N ARG A 116 -1.10 -3.74 0.46
CA ARG A 116 -1.76 -4.19 -0.77
C ARG A 116 -1.92 -5.69 -0.82
N CYS A 117 -3.15 -6.16 -0.96
CA CYS A 117 -3.49 -7.51 -1.39
C CYS A 117 -3.95 -7.49 -2.84
N VAL A 118 -3.79 -8.62 -3.54
CA VAL A 118 -4.11 -8.71 -4.97
C VAL A 118 -4.96 -9.94 -5.22
N LEU A 119 -6.09 -9.74 -5.85
CA LEU A 119 -6.99 -10.78 -6.32
C LEU A 119 -7.20 -10.64 -7.83
N LYS A 120 -7.53 -11.75 -8.50
CA LYS A 120 -7.75 -11.80 -9.95
C LYS A 120 -9.11 -12.42 -10.23
N ILE A 121 -9.83 -11.87 -11.20
CA ILE A 121 -11.06 -12.47 -11.71
C ILE A 121 -10.71 -13.29 -12.95
N GLN A 122 -10.87 -14.60 -12.86
CA GLN A 122 -10.78 -15.52 -13.99
C GLN A 122 -11.88 -16.58 -13.89
N GLN A 123 -11.73 -17.70 -14.61
CA GLN A 123 -12.73 -18.77 -14.61
C GLN A 123 -12.96 -19.38 -13.21
N TYR A 124 -11.89 -19.57 -12.43
CA TYR A 124 -11.93 -20.22 -11.11
C TYR A 124 -11.47 -19.31 -9.95
N THR A 125 -11.15 -18.05 -10.24
CA THR A 125 -10.60 -17.08 -9.27
C THR A 125 -11.47 -15.82 -9.17
N PRO A 126 -11.49 -15.13 -8.01
CA PRO A 126 -10.75 -15.48 -6.80
C PRO A 126 -11.34 -16.70 -6.09
N SER A 127 -10.50 -17.59 -5.56
CA SER A 127 -10.96 -18.74 -4.77
C SER A 127 -11.37 -18.30 -3.37
N TYR A 128 -12.17 -19.12 -2.69
CA TYR A 128 -12.48 -18.88 -1.27
C TYR A 128 -11.21 -18.78 -0.41
N LEU A 129 -10.21 -19.62 -0.68
CA LEU A 129 -8.93 -19.60 0.02
C LEU A 129 -8.23 -18.25 -0.14
N ALA A 130 -8.12 -17.74 -1.37
CA ALA A 130 -7.46 -16.45 -1.63
C ALA A 130 -8.22 -15.29 -0.97
N VAL A 131 -9.55 -15.28 -1.00
CA VAL A 131 -10.36 -14.25 -0.36
C VAL A 131 -10.14 -14.22 1.15
N ILE A 132 -10.26 -15.37 1.83
CA ILE A 132 -10.14 -15.43 3.29
C ILE A 132 -8.71 -15.15 3.76
N GLU A 133 -7.70 -15.68 3.06
CA GLU A 133 -6.30 -15.47 3.42
C GLU A 133 -5.91 -13.99 3.28
N ASN A 134 -6.29 -13.32 2.18
CA ASN A 134 -6.00 -11.91 2.00
C ASN A 134 -6.79 -11.02 2.99
N ALA A 135 -8.05 -11.34 3.27
CA ALA A 135 -8.83 -10.61 4.28
C ALA A 135 -8.20 -10.76 5.68
N ASN A 136 -7.77 -11.97 6.05
CA ASN A 136 -7.16 -12.23 7.36
C ASN A 136 -5.80 -11.52 7.51
N VAL A 137 -4.94 -11.52 6.48
CA VAL A 137 -3.65 -10.83 6.55
C VAL A 137 -3.82 -9.30 6.62
N LEU A 138 -4.81 -8.73 5.91
CA LEU A 138 -5.17 -7.31 6.01
C LEU A 138 -5.61 -6.94 7.42
N ALA A 139 -6.42 -7.78 8.08
CA ALA A 139 -6.87 -7.53 9.45
C ALA A 139 -5.73 -7.60 10.48
N ARG A 140 -4.82 -8.56 10.33
CA ARG A 140 -3.58 -8.64 11.12
C ARG A 140 -2.72 -7.39 10.96
N TYR A 141 -2.51 -6.95 9.72
CA TYR A 141 -1.78 -5.73 9.39
C TYR A 141 -2.44 -4.49 10.03
N ALA A 142 -3.76 -4.33 9.89
CA ALA A 142 -4.49 -3.18 10.38
C ALA A 142 -4.40 -3.07 11.90
N THR A 143 -4.57 -4.19 12.61
CA THR A 143 -4.45 -4.25 14.08
C THR A 143 -3.06 -3.80 14.55
N ILE A 144 -1.99 -4.28 13.90
CA ILE A 144 -0.62 -3.91 14.24
C ILE A 144 -0.36 -2.42 13.98
N CYS A 145 -0.92 -1.86 12.90
CA CYS A 145 -0.81 -0.42 12.65
C CYS A 145 -1.49 0.42 13.73
N GLN A 146 -2.72 0.06 14.11
CA GLN A 146 -3.49 0.78 15.11
C GLN A 146 -2.82 0.74 16.49
N GLN A 147 -2.24 -0.41 16.88
CA GLN A 147 -1.45 -0.54 18.12
C GLN A 147 -0.24 0.42 18.17
N ASN A 148 0.26 0.85 17.01
CA ASN A 148 1.42 1.74 16.89
C ASN A 148 1.02 3.17 16.46
N GLY A 149 -0.27 3.51 16.50
CA GLY A 149 -0.77 4.85 16.18
C GLY A 149 -0.66 5.23 14.71
N LEU A 150 -0.66 4.26 13.80
CA LEU A 150 -0.75 4.48 12.36
C LEU A 150 -2.16 4.09 11.87
N VAL A 151 -2.78 4.97 11.07
CA VAL A 151 -4.03 4.66 10.35
C VAL A 151 -3.71 3.65 9.24
N PRO A 152 -4.31 2.45 9.19
CA PRO A 152 -4.09 1.53 8.08
C PRO A 152 -5.01 1.85 6.89
N ILE A 153 -4.41 1.97 5.71
CA ILE A 153 -5.12 1.86 4.43
C ILE A 153 -5.15 0.38 4.05
N VAL A 154 -6.36 -0.17 4.00
CA VAL A 154 -6.64 -1.57 3.68
C VAL A 154 -6.89 -1.66 2.18
N GLU A 155 -5.99 -2.23 1.38
CA GLU A 155 -6.11 -2.24 -0.10
C GLU A 155 -6.29 -3.67 -0.63
N PRO A 156 -7.54 -4.19 -0.72
CA PRO A 156 -7.85 -5.48 -1.33
C PRO A 156 -8.10 -5.32 -2.84
N GLU A 157 -7.04 -5.07 -3.63
CA GLU A 157 -7.18 -4.78 -5.06
C GLU A 157 -7.61 -6.01 -5.86
N ILE A 158 -8.75 -5.91 -6.55
CA ILE A 158 -9.17 -6.85 -7.58
C ILE A 158 -8.71 -6.31 -8.92
N LEU A 159 -7.81 -7.05 -9.59
CA LEU A 159 -7.23 -6.62 -10.86
C LEU A 159 -8.28 -6.58 -11.98
N PRO A 160 -8.21 -5.57 -12.88
CA PRO A 160 -9.12 -5.46 -14.02
C PRO A 160 -8.74 -6.40 -15.17
N ASP A 161 -7.58 -7.07 -15.10
CA ASP A 161 -7.12 -8.00 -16.14
C ASP A 161 -8.13 -9.13 -16.38
N GLY A 162 -8.53 -9.31 -17.65
CA GLY A 162 -9.43 -10.38 -18.09
C GLY A 162 -10.52 -9.89 -19.05
N GLU A 163 -11.46 -10.78 -19.38
CA GLU A 163 -12.61 -10.52 -20.26
C GLU A 163 -13.94 -10.47 -19.50
N HIS A 164 -13.89 -10.33 -18.17
CA HIS A 164 -15.08 -10.29 -17.33
C HIS A 164 -15.86 -8.98 -17.52
N ASP A 165 -17.18 -9.04 -17.35
CA ASP A 165 -18.04 -7.87 -17.44
C ASP A 165 -18.14 -7.11 -16.11
N LEU A 166 -18.87 -5.99 -16.14
CA LEU A 166 -19.10 -5.15 -14.98
C LEU A 166 -19.83 -5.89 -13.85
N ALA A 167 -20.81 -6.74 -14.19
CA ALA A 167 -21.60 -7.48 -13.21
C ALA A 167 -20.74 -8.49 -12.45
N ARG A 168 -19.82 -9.15 -13.15
CA ARG A 168 -18.84 -10.05 -12.56
C ARG A 168 -17.88 -9.31 -11.63
N CYS A 169 -17.37 -8.15 -12.04
CA CYS A 169 -16.50 -7.32 -11.19
C CYS A 169 -17.23 -6.84 -9.93
N GLN A 170 -18.48 -6.38 -10.06
CA GLN A 170 -19.31 -6.00 -8.91
C GLN A 170 -19.51 -7.17 -7.94
N HIS A 171 -19.90 -8.34 -8.44
CA HIS A 171 -20.13 -9.53 -7.61
C HIS A 171 -18.88 -9.92 -6.82
N GLU A 172 -17.71 -9.91 -7.46
CA GLU A 172 -16.47 -10.26 -6.81
C GLU A 172 -16.00 -9.19 -5.81
N THR A 173 -16.25 -7.91 -6.12
CA THR A 173 -16.00 -6.80 -5.20
C THR A 173 -16.86 -6.92 -3.94
N GLU A 174 -18.16 -7.17 -4.07
CA GLU A 174 -19.08 -7.37 -2.93
C GLU A 174 -18.60 -8.52 -2.03
N ARG A 175 -18.23 -9.65 -2.65
CA ARG A 175 -17.76 -10.84 -1.93
C ARG A 175 -16.44 -10.59 -1.19
N VAL A 176 -15.48 -9.95 -1.83
CA VAL A 176 -14.17 -9.62 -1.24
C VAL A 176 -14.33 -8.62 -0.10
N LEU A 177 -15.07 -7.52 -0.31
CA LEU A 177 -15.25 -6.50 0.72
C LEU A 177 -16.01 -7.03 1.93
N ALA A 178 -17.03 -7.88 1.74
CA ALA A 178 -17.72 -8.54 2.86
C ALA A 178 -16.75 -9.38 3.71
N ALA A 179 -15.86 -10.15 3.07
CA ALA A 179 -14.85 -10.93 3.77
C ALA A 179 -13.83 -10.04 4.51
N VAL A 180 -13.38 -8.95 3.87
CA VAL A 180 -12.45 -7.98 4.47
C VAL A 180 -13.07 -7.36 5.72
N TYR A 181 -14.27 -6.78 5.65
CA TYR A 181 -14.90 -6.15 6.83
C TYR A 181 -15.21 -7.16 7.94
N LYS A 182 -15.60 -8.40 7.58
CA LYS A 182 -15.77 -9.46 8.58
C LYS A 182 -14.45 -9.78 9.30
N ALA A 183 -13.34 -9.91 8.57
CA ALA A 183 -12.04 -10.15 9.16
C ALA A 183 -11.55 -8.97 10.01
N LEU A 184 -11.76 -7.73 9.56
CA LEU A 184 -11.45 -6.53 10.36
C LEU A 184 -12.23 -6.53 11.68
N SER A 185 -13.51 -6.90 11.66
CA SER A 185 -14.33 -7.06 12.87
C SER A 185 -13.80 -8.17 13.79
N ASP A 186 -13.43 -9.32 13.25
CA ASP A 186 -12.93 -10.46 14.02
C ASP A 186 -11.59 -10.17 14.73
N HIS A 187 -10.78 -9.28 14.16
CA HIS A 187 -9.52 -8.82 14.74
C HIS A 187 -9.66 -7.54 15.57
N HIS A 188 -10.90 -7.10 15.83
CA HIS A 188 -11.20 -5.92 16.66
C HIS A 188 -10.62 -4.61 16.12
N VAL A 189 -10.52 -4.48 14.80
CA VAL A 189 -10.04 -3.26 14.15
C VAL A 189 -11.05 -2.13 14.38
N PHE A 190 -10.56 -0.97 14.83
CA PHE A 190 -11.37 0.23 15.01
C PHE A 190 -11.61 0.92 13.66
N LEU A 191 -12.79 0.72 13.06
CA LEU A 191 -13.05 1.08 11.66
C LEU A 191 -12.97 2.60 11.39
N GLU A 192 -13.39 3.43 12.33
CA GLU A 192 -13.31 4.90 12.24
C GLU A 192 -11.87 5.40 12.13
N GLY A 193 -10.90 4.56 12.51
CA GLY A 193 -9.46 4.80 12.34
C GLY A 193 -8.85 4.01 11.18
N THR A 194 -9.59 3.73 10.11
CA THR A 194 -9.11 3.04 8.89
C THR A 194 -9.53 3.77 7.62
N LEU A 195 -8.90 3.42 6.50
CA LEU A 195 -9.33 3.79 5.14
C LEU A 195 -9.34 2.55 4.25
N LEU A 196 -10.21 2.55 3.24
CA LEU A 196 -10.32 1.53 2.18
C LEU A 196 -10.03 2.20 0.85
#